data_AF-A0A7G4RGV4-F1
#
_entry.id   AF-A0A7G4RGV4-F1
#
_cell.length_a   1.000
_cell.length_b   1.000
_cell.length_c   1.000
_cell.angle_alpha   90.00
_cell.angle_beta   90.00
_cell.angle_gamma   90.00
#
_symmetry.space_group_name_H-M   'P 1'
#
loop_
_entity.id
_entity.type
_entity.pdbx_description
1 polymer ?
#
loop_
_entity_poly.entity_id
_entity_poly.type
_entity_poly.pdbx_seq_one_letter_code
_entity_poly.pdbx_strand_id
1 'polypeptide(L)'
;MTVAQKLDKASGIFFFAGFLLSKLQYIPFPLAASIFRFLSLGVYGLAYLSWFTACHLHPDHPEHYRKWYGFAQIKEQFIFSSAIGFTATVISVAAIFVPALFPPAAWLFLLGNIIWAIGEYHKLKNPPPADENFSSTRQKAYVSYAVTSTAISLVAALAATFILLFPPLAIPITIFSLLICVGLGALAFEFWLNANLGQHEPDLRPDSYFEMTETLKPSPSLDHSNSPEPEPSCFNGLFSDPPKQSQPSKSSVKDEEHKEEDGLKVNPLLYLQTASFN
;
A
#
# COMPACT_ATOMS: atom_id res chain seq x y z
N MET A 1 -8.19 -13.55 10.57
CA MET A 1 -6.86 -13.38 9.95
C MET A 1 -6.55 -14.52 9.01
N THR A 2 -6.28 -14.21 7.73
CA THR A 2 -5.86 -15.18 6.70
C THR A 2 -4.40 -15.62 6.90
N VAL A 3 -3.95 -16.65 6.16
CA VAL A 3 -2.55 -17.08 6.17
C VAL A 3 -1.63 -15.94 5.69
N ALA A 4 -2.02 -15.23 4.62
CA ALA A 4 -1.28 -14.09 4.08
C ALA A 4 -1.07 -12.99 5.14
N GLN A 5 -2.13 -12.60 5.86
CA GLN A 5 -2.04 -11.60 6.94
C GLN A 5 -1.13 -12.03 8.11
N LYS A 6 -1.09 -13.33 8.44
CA LYS A 6 -0.15 -13.85 9.46
C LYS A 6 1.30 -13.77 8.97
N LEU A 7 1.52 -14.05 7.69
CA LEU A 7 2.84 -14.06 7.07
C LEU A 7 3.41 -12.65 6.87
N ASP A 8 2.54 -11.67 6.53
CA ASP A 8 2.86 -10.24 6.45
C ASP A 8 3.17 -9.65 7.84
N LYS A 9 2.40 -10.03 8.87
CA LYS A 9 2.72 -9.65 10.27
C LYS A 9 4.05 -10.27 10.72
N ALA A 10 4.34 -11.51 10.33
CA ALA A 10 5.60 -12.18 10.65
C ALA A 10 6.80 -11.55 9.92
N SER A 11 6.66 -11.19 8.64
CA SER A 11 7.72 -10.50 7.90
C SER A 11 8.05 -9.14 8.53
N GLY A 12 7.04 -8.36 8.95
CA GLY A 12 7.24 -7.11 9.69
C GLY A 12 8.05 -7.29 10.99
N ILE A 13 7.79 -8.36 11.75
CA ILE A 13 8.56 -8.71 12.95
C ILE A 13 10.00 -9.13 12.57
N PHE A 14 10.19 -9.91 11.51
CA PHE A 14 11.52 -10.28 11.03
C PHE A 14 12.32 -9.08 10.51
N PHE A 15 11.71 -8.14 9.78
CA PHE A 15 12.38 -6.89 9.37
C PHE A 15 12.87 -6.10 10.58
N PHE A 16 12.05 -5.99 11.63
CA PHE A 16 12.42 -5.30 12.86
C PHE A 16 13.54 -6.05 13.63
N ALA A 17 13.45 -7.36 13.77
CA ALA A 17 14.48 -8.18 14.41
C ALA A 17 15.81 -8.10 13.63
N GLY A 18 15.76 -8.21 12.29
CA GLY A 18 16.91 -8.05 11.40
C GLY A 18 17.58 -6.68 11.56
N PHE A 19 16.77 -5.62 11.70
CA PHE A 19 17.25 -4.26 11.99
C PHE A 19 17.97 -4.16 13.34
N LEU A 20 17.39 -4.67 14.43
CA LEU A 20 18.05 -4.66 15.75
C LEU A 20 19.38 -5.43 15.72
N LEU A 21 19.38 -6.64 15.14
CA LEU A 21 20.59 -7.45 14.98
C LEU A 21 21.66 -6.73 14.13
N SER A 22 21.25 -5.97 13.11
CA SER A 22 22.17 -5.16 12.28
C SER A 22 22.90 -4.07 13.08
N LYS A 23 22.37 -3.65 14.24
CA LYS A 23 23.04 -2.68 15.12
C LYS A 23 24.03 -3.34 16.07
N LEU A 24 23.78 -4.59 16.47
CA LEU A 24 24.71 -5.37 17.30
C LEU A 24 26.02 -5.72 16.55
N GLN A 25 26.06 -5.58 15.22
CA GLN A 25 27.30 -5.74 14.46
C GLN A 25 28.36 -4.65 14.75
N TYR A 26 28.01 -3.55 15.42
CA TYR A 26 28.94 -2.46 15.77
C TYR A 26 29.59 -2.61 17.16
N ILE A 27 29.34 -3.73 17.85
CA ILE A 27 30.02 -4.08 19.12
C ILE A 27 31.52 -4.28 18.85
N PRO A 28 32.44 -3.82 19.73
CA PRO A 28 33.90 -3.90 19.54
C PRO A 28 34.50 -5.32 19.72
N PHE A 29 33.77 -6.36 19.31
CA PHE A 29 34.21 -7.76 19.31
C PHE A 29 34.05 -8.35 17.91
N PRO A 30 35.12 -8.44 17.08
CA PRO A 30 35.02 -8.78 15.65
C PRO A 30 34.29 -10.08 15.32
N LEU A 31 34.44 -11.11 16.15
CA LEU A 31 33.72 -12.39 15.99
C LEU A 31 32.22 -12.23 16.23
N ALA A 32 31.83 -11.57 17.32
CA ALA A 32 30.42 -11.30 17.62
C ALA A 32 29.79 -10.38 16.57
N ALA A 33 30.51 -9.34 16.16
CA ALA A 33 30.10 -8.44 15.08
C ALA A 33 29.79 -9.20 13.78
N SER A 34 30.67 -10.14 13.40
CA SER A 34 30.48 -11.00 12.23
C SER A 34 29.25 -11.91 12.38
N ILE A 35 29.08 -12.54 13.54
CA ILE A 35 27.90 -13.39 13.83
C ILE A 35 26.60 -12.58 13.72
N PHE A 36 26.53 -11.40 14.35
CA PHE A 36 25.33 -10.54 14.29
C PHE A 36 25.04 -10.05 12.87
N ARG A 37 26.06 -9.77 12.07
CA ARG A 37 25.91 -9.44 10.64
C ARG A 37 25.31 -10.58 9.84
N PHE A 38 25.81 -11.81 9.98
CA PHE A 38 25.23 -12.97 9.30
C PHE A 38 23.82 -13.29 9.78
N LEU A 39 23.56 -13.20 11.08
CA LEU A 39 22.24 -13.44 11.66
C LEU A 39 21.22 -12.39 11.18
N SER A 40 21.62 -11.12 11.13
CA SER A 40 20.81 -10.02 10.57
C SER A 40 20.46 -10.28 9.09
N LEU A 41 21.45 -10.63 8.25
CA LEU A 41 21.22 -10.96 6.84
C LEU A 41 20.32 -12.19 6.66
N GLY A 42 20.49 -13.23 7.47
CA GLY A 42 19.61 -14.41 7.45
C GLY A 42 18.17 -14.07 7.83
N VAL A 43 17.97 -13.27 8.89
CA VAL A 43 16.65 -12.80 9.31
C VAL A 43 16.01 -11.88 8.26
N TYR A 44 16.77 -11.00 7.61
CA TYR A 44 16.28 -10.21 6.48
C TYR A 44 15.88 -11.08 5.27
N GLY A 45 16.66 -12.13 4.96
CA GLY A 45 16.29 -13.11 3.93
C GLY A 45 14.96 -13.79 4.21
N LEU A 46 14.74 -14.21 5.47
CA LEU A 46 13.46 -14.77 5.93
C LEU A 46 12.32 -13.73 5.89
N ALA A 47 12.59 -12.47 6.22
CA ALA A 47 11.63 -11.37 6.15
C ALA A 47 11.15 -11.15 4.72
N TYR A 48 12.08 -10.96 3.77
CA TYR A 48 11.76 -10.77 2.36
C TYR A 48 11.06 -11.98 1.75
N LEU A 49 11.50 -13.22 2.06
CA LEU A 49 10.85 -14.43 1.56
C LEU A 49 9.42 -14.57 2.10
N SER A 50 9.23 -14.35 3.41
CA SER A 50 7.89 -14.37 4.04
C SER A 50 6.97 -13.31 3.45
N TRP A 51 7.49 -12.11 3.20
CA TRP A 51 6.74 -11.00 2.61
C TRP A 51 6.38 -11.27 1.14
N PHE A 52 7.31 -11.77 0.34
CA PHE A 52 7.08 -12.18 -1.04
C PHE A 52 5.97 -13.25 -1.13
N THR A 53 6.04 -14.28 -0.28
CA THR A 53 4.99 -15.30 -0.18
C THR A 53 3.66 -14.71 0.31
N ALA A 54 3.67 -13.76 1.26
CA ALA A 54 2.46 -13.10 1.72
C ALA A 54 1.79 -12.32 0.58
N CYS A 55 2.56 -11.55 -0.19
CA CYS A 55 2.06 -10.78 -1.33
C CYS A 55 1.44 -11.67 -2.41
N HIS A 56 2.04 -12.83 -2.71
CA HIS A 56 1.46 -13.81 -3.63
C HIS A 56 0.14 -14.41 -3.13
N LEU A 57 0.02 -14.66 -1.82
CA LEU A 57 -1.19 -15.21 -1.19
C LEU A 57 -2.30 -14.17 -0.94
N HIS A 58 -1.99 -12.87 -1.01
CA HIS A 58 -3.01 -11.83 -0.93
C HIS A 58 -3.86 -11.79 -2.21
N PRO A 59 -5.20 -11.60 -2.09
CA PRO A 59 -6.06 -11.40 -3.25
C PRO A 59 -5.66 -10.12 -4.00
N ASP A 60 -5.92 -10.10 -5.31
CA ASP A 60 -5.60 -8.95 -6.14
C ASP A 60 -6.46 -7.74 -5.71
N HIS A 61 -5.83 -6.57 -5.63
CA HIS A 61 -6.55 -5.33 -5.34
C HIS A 61 -7.32 -4.92 -6.60
N PRO A 62 -8.62 -4.57 -6.51
CA PRO A 62 -9.42 -4.25 -7.68
C PRO A 62 -8.80 -3.11 -8.48
N GLU A 63 -8.81 -3.25 -9.82
CA GLU A 63 -8.10 -2.31 -10.68
C GLU A 63 -8.70 -0.92 -10.61
N HIS A 64 -7.94 0.04 -10.06
CA HIS A 64 -8.35 1.43 -10.03
C HIS A 64 -8.12 2.08 -11.40
N TYR A 65 -9.10 2.84 -11.92
CA TYR A 65 -9.10 3.38 -13.29
C TYR A 65 -7.85 4.25 -13.60
N ARG A 66 -7.42 5.02 -12.61
CA ARG A 66 -6.03 5.46 -12.47
C ARG A 66 -5.32 4.35 -11.67
N LYS A 67 -4.56 3.43 -12.28
CA LYS A 67 -3.81 2.36 -11.55
C LYS A 67 -2.64 2.99 -10.76
N TRP A 68 -1.52 2.29 -10.52
CA TRP A 68 -0.22 2.99 -10.61
C TRP A 68 0.10 3.23 -12.10
N TYR A 69 -0.76 4.06 -12.68
CA TYR A 69 -0.67 4.83 -13.93
C TYR A 69 -0.23 4.12 -15.21
N GLY A 70 -0.21 2.77 -15.24
CA GLY A 70 0.01 1.96 -16.44
C GLY A 70 1.02 0.82 -16.30
N PHE A 71 1.77 0.73 -15.20
CA PHE A 71 2.94 -0.15 -15.09
C PHE A 71 2.76 -1.39 -14.19
N ALA A 72 2.24 -1.25 -12.97
CA ALA A 72 2.03 -2.39 -12.05
C ALA A 72 0.93 -2.13 -11.01
N GLN A 73 0.22 -3.17 -10.56
CA GLN A 73 -0.76 -3.11 -9.48
C GLN A 73 -0.08 -2.90 -8.10
N ILE A 74 -0.87 -2.59 -7.06
CA ILE A 74 -0.36 -2.40 -5.68
C ILE A 74 0.32 -3.69 -5.17
N LYS A 75 -0.29 -4.86 -5.42
CA LYS A 75 0.28 -6.16 -5.09
C LYS A 75 1.63 -6.39 -5.78
N GLU A 76 1.71 -6.08 -7.07
CA GLU A 76 2.93 -6.24 -7.86
C GLU A 76 4.07 -5.33 -7.37
N GLN A 77 3.78 -4.09 -6.92
CA GLN A 77 4.79 -3.23 -6.28
C GLN A 77 5.44 -3.90 -5.06
N PHE A 78 4.64 -4.52 -4.18
CA PHE A 78 5.18 -5.24 -3.03
C PHE A 78 5.90 -6.55 -3.42
N ILE A 79 5.46 -7.26 -4.46
CA ILE A 79 6.18 -8.41 -5.03
C ILE A 79 7.54 -7.99 -5.61
N PHE A 80 7.60 -6.93 -6.41
CA PHE A 80 8.85 -6.42 -6.98
C PHE A 80 9.80 -5.90 -5.88
N SER A 81 9.28 -5.14 -4.91
CA SER A 81 10.09 -4.67 -3.79
C SER A 81 10.69 -5.82 -2.97
N SER A 82 9.87 -6.81 -2.62
CA SER A 82 10.33 -7.97 -1.85
C SER A 82 11.35 -8.83 -2.62
N ALA A 83 11.15 -9.04 -3.92
CA ALA A 83 12.10 -9.74 -4.78
C ALA A 83 13.43 -8.99 -4.94
N ILE A 84 13.39 -7.66 -5.12
CA ILE A 84 14.58 -6.80 -5.22
C ILE A 84 15.34 -6.79 -3.89
N GLY A 85 14.65 -6.68 -2.75
CA GLY A 85 15.25 -6.71 -1.42
C GLY A 85 15.85 -8.08 -1.06
N PHE A 86 15.21 -9.18 -1.47
CA PHE A 86 15.80 -10.52 -1.37
C PHE A 86 17.08 -10.63 -2.22
N THR A 87 17.04 -10.15 -3.47
CA THR A 87 18.21 -10.14 -4.37
C THR A 87 19.36 -9.29 -3.81
N ALA A 88 19.06 -8.12 -3.26
CA ALA A 88 20.02 -7.26 -2.56
C ALA A 88 20.64 -7.95 -1.34
N THR A 89 19.86 -8.76 -0.61
CA THR A 89 20.35 -9.58 0.52
C THR A 89 21.32 -10.66 0.05
N VAL A 90 21.00 -11.37 -1.04
CA VAL A 90 21.90 -12.38 -1.63
C VAL A 90 23.22 -11.75 -2.13
N ILE A 91 23.15 -10.60 -2.82
CA ILE A 91 24.34 -9.88 -3.29
C ILE A 91 25.13 -9.34 -2.09
N SER A 92 24.49 -8.93 -0.98
CA SER A 92 25.16 -8.49 0.25
C SER A 92 25.94 -9.62 0.95
N VAL A 93 25.48 -10.88 0.82
CA VAL A 93 26.24 -12.05 1.26
C VAL A 93 27.42 -12.31 0.33
N ALA A 94 27.21 -12.26 -1.00
CA ALA A 94 28.30 -12.39 -1.97
C ALA A 94 29.38 -11.31 -1.83
N ALA A 95 29.00 -10.09 -1.44
CA ALA A 95 29.88 -8.95 -1.24
C ALA A 95 30.91 -9.14 -0.10
N ILE A 96 30.71 -10.14 0.77
CA ILE A 96 31.70 -10.55 1.78
C ILE A 96 32.96 -11.11 1.10
N PHE A 97 32.80 -11.82 -0.01
CA PHE A 97 33.90 -12.38 -0.81
C PHE A 97 34.38 -11.40 -1.89
N VAL A 98 33.49 -10.53 -2.39
CA VAL A 98 33.79 -9.54 -3.43
C VAL A 98 33.30 -8.15 -2.99
N PRO A 99 34.11 -7.37 -2.24
CA PRO A 99 33.68 -6.09 -1.65
C PRO A 99 33.14 -5.04 -2.65
N ALA A 100 33.53 -5.13 -3.93
CA ALA A 100 32.99 -4.30 -5.01
C ALA A 100 31.48 -4.48 -5.24
N LEU A 101 30.86 -5.54 -4.71
CA LEU A 101 29.42 -5.77 -4.76
C LEU A 101 28.63 -5.01 -3.66
N PHE A 102 29.29 -4.37 -2.68
CA PHE A 102 28.58 -3.61 -1.64
C PHE A 102 27.75 -2.44 -2.18
N PRO A 103 28.28 -1.55 -3.07
CA PRO A 103 27.45 -0.47 -3.61
C PRO A 103 26.27 -1.00 -4.46
N PRO A 104 26.44 -1.94 -5.42
CA PRO A 104 25.30 -2.55 -6.13
C PRO A 104 24.21 -3.09 -5.20
N ALA A 105 24.57 -3.81 -4.13
CA ALA A 105 23.61 -4.31 -3.16
C ALA A 105 22.87 -3.18 -2.42
N ALA A 106 23.58 -2.13 -1.99
CA ALA A 106 22.98 -0.99 -1.30
C ALA A 106 22.04 -0.17 -2.21
N TRP A 107 22.38 -0.02 -3.49
CA TRP A 107 21.50 0.59 -4.50
C TRP A 107 20.26 -0.26 -4.79
N LEU A 108 20.35 -1.59 -4.78
CA LEU A 108 19.16 -2.45 -4.88
C LEU A 108 18.26 -2.37 -3.64
N PHE A 109 18.82 -2.30 -2.43
CA PHE A 109 18.01 -2.03 -1.23
C PHE A 109 17.29 -0.69 -1.31
N LEU A 110 17.95 0.37 -1.81
CA LEU A 110 17.30 1.65 -2.05
C LEU A 110 16.16 1.52 -3.07
N LEU A 111 16.39 0.86 -4.20
CA LEU A 111 15.37 0.66 -5.24
C LEU A 111 14.15 -0.11 -4.71
N GLY A 112 14.38 -1.19 -3.98
CA GLY A 112 13.30 -1.96 -3.33
C GLY A 112 12.52 -1.12 -2.34
N ASN A 113 13.19 -0.31 -1.52
CA ASN A 113 12.53 0.57 -0.55
C ASN A 113 11.77 1.73 -1.21
N ILE A 114 12.25 2.28 -2.34
CA ILE A 114 11.50 3.27 -3.14
C ILE A 114 10.18 2.65 -3.63
N ILE A 115 10.23 1.46 -4.24
CA ILE A 115 9.03 0.77 -4.76
C ILE A 115 8.06 0.46 -3.61
N TRP A 116 8.57 0.05 -2.45
CA TRP A 116 7.76 -0.19 -1.25
C TRP A 116 7.08 1.08 -0.73
N ALA A 117 7.82 2.17 -0.55
CA ALA A 117 7.28 3.44 -0.06
C ALA A 117 6.22 4.02 -1.01
N ILE A 118 6.40 3.82 -2.33
CA ILE A 118 5.38 4.11 -3.35
C ILE A 118 4.14 3.23 -3.14
N GLY A 119 4.30 1.92 -2.93
CA GLY A 119 3.21 1.00 -2.63
C GLY A 119 2.40 1.36 -1.37
N GLU A 120 3.08 1.69 -0.26
CA GLU A 120 2.41 2.12 0.97
C GLU A 120 1.70 3.47 0.81
N TYR A 121 2.26 4.39 0.00
CA TYR A 121 1.60 5.66 -0.33
C TYR A 121 0.36 5.44 -1.20
N HIS A 122 0.40 4.53 -2.19
CA HIS A 122 -0.78 4.16 -2.96
C HIS A 122 -1.85 3.51 -2.09
N LYS A 123 -1.48 2.64 -1.16
CA LYS A 123 -2.37 2.02 -0.16
C LYS A 123 -2.98 3.04 0.81
N LEU A 124 -2.27 4.14 1.11
CA LEU A 124 -2.83 5.28 1.87
C LEU A 124 -3.86 6.09 1.05
N LYS A 125 -3.69 6.20 -0.27
CA LYS A 125 -4.60 6.95 -1.15
C LYS A 125 -5.79 6.13 -1.64
N ASN A 126 -5.61 4.82 -1.80
CA ASN A 126 -6.63 3.87 -2.24
C ASN A 126 -6.59 2.66 -1.28
N PRO A 127 -7.32 2.71 -0.15
CA PRO A 127 -7.31 1.63 0.83
C PRO A 127 -7.88 0.33 0.24
N PRO A 128 -7.39 -0.86 0.65
CA PRO A 128 -7.96 -2.13 0.23
C PRO A 128 -9.43 -2.25 0.66
N PRO A 129 -10.39 -2.45 -0.26
CA PRO A 129 -11.82 -2.49 0.09
C PRO A 129 -12.22 -3.72 0.93
N ALA A 130 -11.31 -4.68 1.11
CA ALA A 130 -11.47 -5.87 1.95
C ALA A 130 -10.75 -5.76 3.32
N ASP A 131 -10.20 -4.60 3.68
CA ASP A 131 -9.58 -4.36 4.99
C ASP A 131 -10.51 -3.55 5.90
N GLU A 132 -11.44 -4.24 6.56
CA GLU A 132 -12.33 -3.67 7.59
C GLU A 132 -11.57 -3.01 8.76
N ASN A 133 -10.30 -3.36 8.95
CA ASN A 133 -9.44 -2.83 9.99
C ASN A 133 -8.46 -1.78 9.46
N PHE A 134 -8.74 -1.19 8.28
CA PHE A 134 -7.94 -0.10 7.73
C PHE A 134 -8.13 1.18 8.56
N SER A 135 -7.03 1.86 8.84
CA SER A 135 -7.02 3.18 9.47
C SER A 135 -6.01 4.07 8.75
N SER A 136 -6.49 5.20 8.24
CA SER A 136 -5.72 6.20 7.52
C SER A 136 -4.58 6.77 8.38
N THR A 137 -4.82 6.95 9.68
CA THR A 137 -3.81 7.43 10.64
C THR A 137 -2.71 6.38 10.84
N ARG A 138 -3.07 5.10 10.99
CA ARG A 138 -2.12 3.98 11.07
C ARG A 138 -1.28 3.88 9.80
N GLN A 139 -1.93 3.90 8.64
CA GLN A 139 -1.28 3.78 7.34
C GLN A 139 -0.37 4.99 7.06
N LYS A 140 -0.75 6.19 7.48
CA LYS A 140 0.09 7.40 7.38
C LYS A 140 1.36 7.28 8.22
N ALA A 141 1.28 6.77 9.45
CA ALA A 141 2.46 6.47 10.26
C ALA A 141 3.36 5.42 9.58
N TYR A 142 2.77 4.39 8.97
CA TYR A 142 3.52 3.36 8.23
C TYR A 142 4.20 3.91 6.96
N VAL A 143 3.56 4.85 6.24
CA VAL A 143 4.20 5.57 5.12
C VAL A 143 5.40 6.40 5.60
N SER A 144 5.30 7.10 6.74
CA SER A 144 6.44 7.80 7.33
C SER A 144 7.59 6.86 7.70
N TYR A 145 7.28 5.64 8.19
CA TYR A 145 8.27 4.58 8.42
C TYR A 145 8.92 4.10 7.10
N ALA A 146 8.15 3.91 6.03
CA ALA A 146 8.69 3.49 4.73
C ALA A 146 9.60 4.57 4.10
N VAL A 147 9.20 5.84 4.17
CA VAL A 147 10.00 6.98 3.66
C VAL A 147 11.29 7.16 4.46
N THR A 148 11.25 7.08 5.79
CA THR A 148 12.46 7.15 6.63
C THR A 148 13.40 5.96 6.39
N SER A 149 12.87 4.76 6.23
CA SER A 149 13.66 3.57 5.86
C SER A 149 14.31 3.71 4.48
N THR A 150 13.61 4.31 3.51
CA THR A 150 14.16 4.63 2.18
C THR A 150 15.31 5.64 2.29
N ALA A 151 15.19 6.67 3.14
CA ALA A 151 16.27 7.63 3.39
C ALA A 151 17.50 6.98 4.03
N ILE A 152 17.34 6.01 4.94
CA ILE A 152 18.44 5.21 5.50
C ILE A 152 19.16 4.45 4.38
N SER A 153 18.43 3.80 3.47
CA SER A 153 19.02 3.11 2.32
C SER A 153 19.77 4.04 1.36
N LEU A 154 19.30 5.28 1.17
CA LEU A 154 20.00 6.28 0.35
C LEU A 154 21.33 6.67 0.98
N VAL A 155 21.35 6.95 2.29
CA VAL A 155 22.58 7.25 3.04
C VAL A 155 23.56 6.07 2.96
N ALA A 156 23.07 4.84 3.09
CA ALA A 156 23.90 3.63 2.97
C ALA A 156 24.46 3.42 1.55
N ALA A 157 23.66 3.64 0.50
CA ALA A 157 24.10 3.50 -0.89
C ALA A 157 25.16 4.55 -1.27
N LEU A 158 24.97 5.80 -0.86
CA LEU A 158 25.95 6.87 -1.03
C LEU A 158 27.24 6.57 -0.25
N ALA A 159 27.13 6.16 1.02
CA ALA A 159 28.29 5.81 1.85
C ALA A 159 29.09 4.65 1.24
N ALA A 160 28.43 3.55 0.83
CA ALA A 160 29.09 2.43 0.16
C ALA A 160 29.80 2.85 -1.13
N THR A 161 29.16 3.70 -1.93
CA THR A 161 29.74 4.24 -3.18
C THR A 161 30.99 5.09 -2.89
N PHE A 162 30.93 6.01 -1.93
CA PHE A 162 32.08 6.83 -1.56
C PHE A 162 33.21 6.04 -0.89
N ILE A 163 32.90 5.00 -0.11
CA ILE A 163 33.91 4.09 0.47
C ILE A 163 34.68 3.36 -0.64
N LEU A 164 34.00 2.92 -1.70
CA LEU A 164 34.65 2.26 -2.84
C LEU A 164 35.51 3.23 -3.67
N LEU A 165 35.02 4.45 -3.92
CA LEU A 165 35.73 5.48 -4.70
C LEU A 165 36.89 6.13 -3.94
N PHE A 166 36.76 6.29 -2.62
CA PHE A 166 37.75 6.96 -1.76
C PHE A 166 38.07 6.12 -0.51
N PRO A 167 38.74 4.95 -0.65
CA PRO A 167 39.07 4.08 0.49
C PRO A 167 39.78 4.77 1.68
N PRO A 168 40.69 5.76 1.49
CA PRO A 168 41.29 6.49 2.62
C PRO A 168 40.27 7.25 3.49
N LEU A 169 39.11 7.61 2.95
CA LEU A 169 38.03 8.30 3.67
C LEU A 169 37.00 7.32 4.25
N ALA A 170 37.21 6.00 4.15
CA ALA A 170 36.20 5.02 4.55
C ALA A 170 35.80 5.14 6.02
N ILE A 171 36.74 5.42 6.93
CA ILE A 171 36.48 5.61 8.36
C ILE A 171 35.57 6.84 8.61
N PRO A 172 35.92 8.08 8.21
CA PRO A 172 35.05 9.23 8.43
C PRO A 172 33.70 9.12 7.70
N ILE A 173 33.64 8.54 6.49
CA ILE A 173 32.37 8.27 5.80
C ILE A 173 31.49 7.31 6.61
N THR A 174 32.08 6.24 7.17
CA THR A 174 31.36 5.28 8.01
C THR A 174 30.84 5.94 9.29
N ILE A 175 31.65 6.73 9.99
CA ILE A 175 31.22 7.45 11.21
C ILE A 175 30.06 8.40 10.91
N PHE A 176 30.19 9.24 9.87
CA PHE A 176 29.18 10.22 9.51
C PHE A 176 27.86 9.57 9.07
N SER A 177 27.94 8.54 8.20
CA SER A 177 26.75 7.80 7.76
C SER A 177 26.07 7.04 8.91
N LEU A 178 26.83 6.48 9.87
CA LEU A 178 26.27 5.85 11.06
C LEU A 178 25.50 6.83 11.94
N LEU A 179 26.03 8.04 12.19
CA LEU A 179 25.35 9.06 12.98
C LEU A 179 23.99 9.44 12.37
N ILE A 180 23.95 9.65 11.04
CA ILE A 180 22.69 9.92 10.32
C ILE A 180 21.75 8.71 10.40
N CYS A 181 22.26 7.50 10.18
CA CYS A 181 21.46 6.26 10.22
C CYS A 181 20.93 5.92 11.64
N VAL A 182 21.55 6.42 12.70
CA VAL A 182 21.04 6.31 14.08
C VAL A 182 19.86 7.27 14.28
N GLY A 183 20.00 8.54 13.89
CA GLY A 183 18.92 9.53 13.98
C GLY A 183 17.69 9.13 13.15
N LEU A 184 17.90 8.79 11.88
CA LEU A 184 16.83 8.29 11.00
C LEU A 184 16.27 6.95 11.50
N GLY A 185 17.11 6.08 12.08
CA GLY A 185 16.69 4.79 12.65
C GLY A 185 15.78 4.94 13.87
N ALA A 186 16.02 5.95 14.71
CA ALA A 186 15.15 6.29 15.84
C ALA A 186 13.77 6.79 15.36
N LEU A 187 13.74 7.69 14.37
CA LEU A 187 12.49 8.17 13.76
C LEU A 187 11.72 7.03 13.06
N ALA A 188 12.40 6.16 12.32
CA ALA A 188 11.79 4.99 11.70
C ALA A 188 11.20 4.04 12.76
N PHE A 189 11.89 3.85 13.88
CA PHE A 189 11.39 3.05 15.00
C PHE A 189 10.15 3.66 15.66
N GLU A 190 10.13 4.98 15.90
CA GLU A 190 8.97 5.69 16.44
C GLU A 190 7.76 5.56 15.52
N PHE A 191 7.93 5.77 14.20
CA PHE A 191 6.85 5.59 13.22
C PHE A 191 6.37 4.13 13.14
N TRP A 192 7.27 3.15 13.22
CA TRP A 192 6.91 1.73 13.24
C TRP A 192 6.14 1.36 14.50
N LEU A 193 6.56 1.83 15.69
CA LEU A 193 5.83 1.63 16.94
C LEU A 193 4.45 2.27 16.88
N ASN A 194 4.35 3.52 16.40
CA ASN A 194 3.07 4.20 16.24
C ASN A 194 2.15 3.43 15.29
N ALA A 195 2.65 2.91 14.17
CA ALA A 195 1.85 2.14 13.21
C ALA A 195 1.43 0.74 13.70
N ASN A 196 2.19 0.09 14.60
CA ASN A 196 1.92 -1.30 15.03
C ASN A 196 1.32 -1.43 16.43
N LEU A 197 1.63 -0.50 17.34
CA LEU A 197 1.19 -0.50 18.75
C LEU A 197 0.33 0.72 19.10
N GLY A 198 0.30 1.76 18.25
CA GLY A 198 -0.59 2.91 18.44
C GLY A 198 -2.06 2.49 18.36
N GLN A 199 -2.88 3.06 19.23
CA GLN A 199 -4.33 2.89 19.19
C GLN A 199 -4.89 3.78 18.06
N HIS A 200 -5.15 3.17 16.91
CA HIS A 200 -5.77 3.83 15.75
C HIS A 200 -7.13 3.21 15.50
N GLU A 201 -8.21 4.00 15.59
CA GLU A 201 -9.55 3.55 15.22
C GLU A 201 -9.61 3.27 13.70
N PRO A 202 -10.34 2.22 13.26
CA PRO A 202 -10.61 2.00 11.84
C PRO A 202 -11.40 3.16 11.22
N ASP A 203 -11.10 3.52 9.97
CA ASP A 203 -11.85 4.56 9.25
C ASP A 203 -13.28 4.09 8.91
N LEU A 204 -13.45 2.78 8.72
CA LEU A 204 -14.73 2.12 8.47
C LEU A 204 -15.36 1.70 9.80
N ARG A 205 -16.33 2.47 10.28
CA ARG A 205 -17.27 1.98 11.30
C ARG A 205 -18.27 1.03 10.62
N PRO A 206 -18.51 -0.20 11.11
CA PRO A 206 -19.41 -1.17 10.48
C PRO A 206 -20.89 -0.72 10.35
N ASP A 207 -21.27 0.33 11.08
CA ASP A 207 -22.66 0.57 11.50
C ASP A 207 -23.22 1.95 11.12
N SER A 208 -22.69 2.66 10.12
CA SER A 208 -23.26 3.96 9.72
C SER A 208 -24.72 3.86 9.26
N TYR A 209 -25.11 2.73 8.64
CA TYR A 209 -26.50 2.41 8.34
C TYR A 209 -27.30 2.06 9.61
N PHE A 210 -26.68 1.38 10.58
CA PHE A 210 -27.33 1.03 11.85
C PHE A 210 -27.60 2.27 12.70
N GLU A 211 -26.63 3.19 12.82
CA GLU A 211 -26.78 4.51 13.46
C GLU A 211 -27.83 5.37 12.74
N MET A 212 -27.90 5.34 11.40
CA MET A 212 -29.00 5.95 10.66
C MET A 212 -30.35 5.31 10.98
N THR A 213 -30.45 3.98 11.04
CA THR A 213 -31.72 3.32 11.41
C THR A 213 -32.10 3.51 12.88
N GLU A 214 -31.13 3.70 13.79
CA GLU A 214 -31.37 4.07 15.19
C GLU A 214 -31.89 5.51 15.30
N THR A 215 -31.29 6.47 14.58
CA THR A 215 -31.72 7.87 14.59
C THR A 215 -32.99 8.14 13.76
N LEU A 216 -33.32 7.27 12.81
CA LEU A 216 -34.54 7.31 12.00
C LEU A 216 -35.62 6.32 12.46
N LYS A 217 -35.42 5.59 13.56
CA LYS A 217 -36.51 4.85 14.22
C LYS A 217 -37.61 5.85 14.56
N PRO A 218 -38.87 5.61 14.15
CA PRO A 218 -39.99 6.36 14.70
C PRO A 218 -39.95 6.21 16.21
N SER A 219 -39.87 7.33 16.95
CA SER A 219 -40.13 7.30 18.39
C SER A 219 -41.45 6.57 18.62
N PRO A 220 -41.55 5.64 19.58
CA PRO A 220 -42.81 5.02 19.94
C PRO A 220 -43.73 6.10 20.53
N SER A 221 -44.45 6.79 19.66
CA SER A 221 -45.58 7.62 20.01
C SER A 221 -46.66 6.69 20.56
N LEU A 222 -46.89 6.74 21.87
CA LEU A 222 -48.16 6.37 22.48
C LEU A 222 -48.20 6.89 23.92
N ASP A 223 -48.91 8.01 24.09
CA ASP A 223 -50.00 7.99 25.05
C ASP A 223 -51.21 8.64 24.38
N HIS A 224 -52.18 7.80 23.98
CA HIS A 224 -53.38 8.21 23.27
C HIS A 224 -54.38 8.77 24.30
N SER A 225 -54.13 10.00 24.77
CA SER A 225 -55.09 10.70 25.62
C SER A 225 -56.31 11.08 24.80
N ASN A 226 -57.49 10.57 25.19
CA ASN A 226 -58.74 10.81 24.49
C ASN A 226 -59.23 12.25 24.72
N SER A 227 -59.13 13.10 23.70
CA SER A 227 -59.94 14.33 23.60
C SER A 227 -60.15 14.71 22.14
N PRO A 228 -61.39 15.02 21.71
CA PRO A 228 -61.68 15.42 20.32
C PRO A 228 -61.56 16.94 20.15
N GLU A 229 -60.83 17.41 19.14
CA GLU A 229 -61.15 18.57 18.25
C GLU A 229 -60.01 18.81 17.21
N PRO A 230 -60.21 19.62 16.14
CA PRO A 230 -59.93 19.15 14.78
C PRO A 230 -58.54 19.49 14.19
N GLU A 231 -58.12 18.67 13.22
CA GLU A 231 -56.89 18.86 12.45
C GLU A 231 -56.98 19.99 11.40
N PRO A 232 -55.93 20.82 11.24
CA PRO A 232 -55.70 21.60 10.03
C PRO A 232 -55.00 20.73 8.97
N SER A 233 -55.78 20.16 8.05
CA SER A 233 -55.30 19.32 6.95
C SER A 233 -54.38 20.08 5.98
N CYS A 234 -53.06 19.82 6.03
CA CYS A 234 -52.06 20.56 5.22
C CYS A 234 -51.18 19.68 4.29
N PHE A 235 -51.41 18.36 4.20
CA PHE A 235 -50.52 17.44 3.48
C PHE A 235 -51.16 16.49 2.44
N ASN A 236 -52.42 16.73 2.04
CA ASN A 236 -53.10 15.93 0.98
C ASN A 236 -52.69 16.34 -0.46
N GLY A 237 -51.40 16.61 -0.69
CA GLY A 237 -50.92 17.25 -1.93
C GLY A 237 -49.71 16.62 -2.64
N LEU A 238 -49.04 15.61 -2.07
CA LEU A 238 -47.76 15.13 -2.61
C LEU A 238 -47.77 13.74 -3.27
N PHE A 239 -48.80 12.91 -3.05
CA PHE A 239 -48.88 11.54 -3.58
C PHE A 239 -50.29 11.23 -4.09
N SER A 240 -50.62 11.82 -5.24
CA SER A 240 -51.81 11.46 -6.02
C SER A 240 -51.37 10.80 -7.32
N ASP A 241 -51.61 9.50 -7.46
CA ASP A 241 -51.39 8.79 -8.73
C ASP A 241 -52.30 9.36 -9.84
N PRO A 242 -51.80 9.50 -11.08
CA PRO A 242 -52.62 9.95 -12.19
C PRO A 242 -53.60 8.84 -12.61
N PRO A 243 -54.91 9.12 -12.74
CA PRO A 243 -55.88 8.12 -13.16
C PRO A 243 -55.71 7.74 -14.63
N LYS A 244 -55.74 6.42 -14.91
CA LYS A 244 -55.81 5.91 -16.28
C LYS A 244 -57.14 6.29 -16.92
N GLN A 245 -57.10 6.91 -18.10
CA GLN A 245 -58.24 6.89 -19.03
C GLN A 245 -57.81 6.65 -20.49
N SER A 246 -58.66 5.89 -21.15
CA SER A 246 -58.56 5.21 -22.44
C SER A 246 -58.37 6.08 -23.68
N GLN A 247 -57.57 5.57 -24.62
CA GLN A 247 -57.64 5.79 -26.08
C GLN A 247 -59.08 5.55 -26.63
N PRO A 248 -59.49 6.02 -27.85
CA PRO A 248 -58.66 6.03 -29.08
C PRO A 248 -58.91 7.13 -30.16
N SER A 249 -57.97 7.24 -31.11
CA SER A 249 -58.26 7.36 -32.57
C SER A 249 -56.96 7.21 -33.40
N LYS A 250 -57.09 6.87 -34.70
CA LYS A 250 -55.98 6.48 -35.60
C LYS A 250 -55.78 7.47 -36.77
N SER A 251 -54.52 7.71 -37.13
CA SER A 251 -54.01 7.91 -38.51
C SER A 251 -52.48 7.98 -38.45
N SER A 252 -51.67 7.05 -38.98
CA SER A 252 -51.28 6.89 -40.40
C SER A 252 -50.86 8.20 -41.09
N VAL A 253 -49.72 8.33 -41.77
CA VAL A 253 -48.63 7.41 -42.16
C VAL A 253 -47.48 8.25 -42.75
N LYS A 254 -46.20 7.83 -42.62
CA LYS A 254 -45.09 7.81 -43.63
C LYS A 254 -43.69 8.03 -43.06
N ASP A 255 -42.77 7.27 -43.62
CA ASP A 255 -41.32 7.31 -43.48
C ASP A 255 -40.70 8.52 -44.24
N GLU A 256 -39.51 8.97 -43.82
CA GLU A 256 -38.35 8.99 -44.73
C GLU A 256 -37.00 9.19 -44.00
N GLU A 257 -35.96 8.71 -44.69
CA GLU A 257 -34.58 8.44 -44.29
C GLU A 257 -33.64 9.59 -44.72
N HIS A 258 -32.64 9.99 -43.91
CA HIS A 258 -31.28 10.29 -44.43
C HIS A 258 -30.18 10.60 -43.38
N LYS A 259 -29.04 9.91 -43.55
CA LYS A 259 -27.62 10.34 -43.51
C LYS A 259 -27.00 11.08 -42.30
N GLU A 260 -25.90 10.61 -41.69
CA GLU A 260 -24.50 10.50 -42.22
C GLU A 260 -23.86 11.90 -42.30
N GLU A 261 -22.99 12.31 -41.36
CA GLU A 261 -21.51 12.21 -41.32
C GLU A 261 -21.02 12.75 -39.95
N ASP A 262 -19.76 12.65 -39.48
CA ASP A 262 -18.62 11.73 -39.61
C ASP A 262 -17.57 12.19 -38.54
N GLY A 263 -16.56 11.38 -38.15
CA GLY A 263 -15.48 11.92 -37.30
C GLY A 263 -14.68 10.97 -36.38
N LEU A 264 -14.66 9.66 -36.59
CA LEU A 264 -13.86 8.75 -35.75
C LEU A 264 -12.46 8.49 -36.35
N LYS A 265 -11.44 9.26 -35.94
CA LYS A 265 -10.03 8.98 -36.32
C LYS A 265 -9.38 7.92 -35.42
N VAL A 266 -9.52 6.66 -35.82
CA VAL A 266 -8.69 5.55 -35.33
C VAL A 266 -7.48 5.39 -36.26
N ASN A 267 -6.28 5.23 -35.70
CA ASN A 267 -5.04 4.93 -36.43
C ASN A 267 -4.53 3.54 -36.00
N PRO A 268 -4.79 2.46 -36.76
CA PRO A 268 -4.32 1.11 -36.43
C PRO A 268 -3.19 0.68 -37.40
N LEU A 269 -1.93 0.98 -37.06
CA LEU A 269 -0.80 0.51 -37.86
C LEU A 269 0.51 0.37 -37.06
N LEU A 270 0.63 -0.76 -36.33
CA LEU A 270 1.87 -1.54 -36.19
C LEU A 270 1.60 -2.85 -35.43
N TYR A 271 0.66 -3.64 -35.97
CA TYR A 271 0.44 -5.03 -35.58
C TYR A 271 1.29 -5.93 -36.49
N LEU A 272 2.61 -5.96 -36.27
CA LEU A 272 3.51 -6.91 -36.93
C LEU A 272 4.57 -7.39 -35.93
N GLN A 273 4.91 -8.67 -36.07
CA GLN A 273 6.08 -9.36 -35.48
C GLN A 273 5.90 -10.03 -34.10
N THR A 274 4.85 -10.85 -33.98
CA THR A 274 4.90 -12.11 -33.20
C THR A 274 4.83 -13.32 -34.14
N ALA A 275 5.98 -13.92 -34.47
CA ALA A 275 6.10 -15.25 -35.06
C ALA A 275 7.53 -15.80 -34.88
N SER A 276 7.66 -17.11 -34.60
CA SER A 276 8.92 -17.84 -34.32
C SER A 276 9.64 -17.43 -33.02
N PHE A 277 9.52 -18.14 -31.90
CA PHE A 277 9.83 -19.57 -31.73
C PHE A 277 8.76 -20.32 -30.91
N ASN A 278 8.72 -21.66 -31.10
CA ASN A 278 7.67 -22.58 -30.62
C ASN A 278 7.53 -22.68 -29.10
#